data_AF-A0A5B7C7W4-F1
#
_entry.id   AF-A0A5B7C7W4-F1
#
_cell.length_a   1.000
_cell.length_b   1.000
_cell.length_c   1.000
_cell.angle_alpha   90.00
_cell.angle_beta   90.00
_cell.angle_gamma   90.00
#
_symmetry.space_group_name_H-M   'P 1'
#
loop_
_entity.id
_entity.type
_entity.pdbx_description
1 polymer ?
#
loop_
_entity_poly.entity_id
_entity_poly.type
_entity_poly.pdbx_seq_one_letter_code
_entity_poly.pdbx_strand_id
1 'polypeptide(L)'
;YKPDAEPFLSMMLQTFRATKLLDLRIKTRIFVPSGRLMMGCLDETRTLEYGQVFIQFSGAGRRPLYDDSLLLFNDRGSDRHAFIIKGKVVVAKTPCLHPGDVRVLRAVDVPALHHMVDCVVFPQKGKRPHPNECSGSDLDGDEYFVCWDPDLIP
;
A
#
# COMPACT_ATOMS: atom_id res chain seq x y z
N TYR A 1 21.41 24.64 13.10
CA TYR A 1 22.45 23.66 12.71
C TYR A 1 22.37 23.48 11.19
N LYS A 2 23.46 23.71 10.45
CA LYS A 2 23.49 23.49 8.98
C LYS A 2 24.15 22.14 8.72
N PRO A 3 23.41 21.12 8.24
CA PRO A 3 23.93 19.76 8.12
C PRO A 3 25.11 19.65 7.15
N ASP A 4 25.17 20.55 6.16
CA ASP A 4 26.25 20.57 5.16
C ASP A 4 27.50 21.33 5.61
N ALA A 5 27.46 21.98 6.78
CA ALA A 5 28.60 22.74 7.30
C ALA A 5 29.60 21.85 8.06
N GLU A 6 29.14 20.70 8.56
CA GLU A 6 29.97 19.73 9.27
C GLU A 6 30.44 18.65 8.28
N PRO A 7 31.76 18.50 8.03
CA PRO A 7 32.27 17.65 6.96
C PRO A 7 31.84 16.18 7.05
N PHE A 8 31.76 15.62 8.27
CA PHE A 8 31.39 14.23 8.47
C PHE A 8 29.92 13.97 8.11
N LEU A 9 29.00 14.82 8.59
CA LEU A 9 27.58 14.74 8.26
C LEU A 9 27.31 14.99 6.77
N SER A 10 28.00 15.96 6.17
CA SER A 10 27.92 16.19 4.72
C SER A 10 28.33 14.93 3.94
N MET A 11 29.43 14.29 4.31
CA MET A 11 29.88 13.05 3.68
C MET A 11 28.86 11.92 3.86
N MET A 12 28.29 11.75 5.06
CA MET A 12 27.24 10.76 5.30
C MET A 12 26.01 10.96 4.42
N LEU A 13 25.55 12.21 4.25
CA LEU A 13 24.40 12.53 3.39
C LEU A 13 24.70 12.24 1.91
N GLN A 14 25.90 12.57 1.45
CA GLN A 14 26.34 12.27 0.08
C GLN A 14 26.41 10.76 -0.16
N THR A 15 26.96 9.99 0.78
CA THR A 15 26.98 8.52 0.70
C THR A 15 25.56 7.95 0.69
N PHE A 16 24.66 8.45 1.54
CA PHE A 16 23.26 8.01 1.54
C PHE A 16 22.59 8.26 0.18
N ARG A 17 22.79 9.45 -0.40
CA ARG A 17 22.30 9.78 -1.75
C ARG A 17 22.87 8.84 -2.81
N ALA A 18 24.18 8.62 -2.80
CA ALA A 18 24.85 7.73 -3.75
C ALA A 18 24.31 6.29 -3.65
N THR A 19 24.08 5.78 -2.45
CA THR A 19 23.48 4.46 -2.21
C THR A 19 22.07 4.36 -2.78
N LYS A 20 21.22 5.40 -2.62
CA LYS A 20 19.88 5.40 -3.20
C LYS A 20 19.89 5.43 -4.72
N LEU A 21 20.79 6.21 -5.33
CA LEU A 21 20.97 6.22 -6.79
C LEU A 21 21.49 4.88 -7.31
N LEU A 22 22.37 4.22 -6.55
CA LEU A 22 22.87 2.89 -6.89
C LEU A 22 21.75 1.83 -6.83
N ASP A 23 20.91 1.86 -5.79
CA ASP A 23 19.74 0.98 -5.66
C ASP A 23 18.76 1.20 -6.82
N LEU A 24 18.52 2.44 -7.24
CA LEU A 24 17.70 2.74 -8.43
C LEU A 24 18.33 2.17 -9.71
N ARG A 25 19.65 2.33 -9.89
CA ARG A 25 20.34 1.87 -11.10
C ARG A 25 20.41 0.35 -11.21
N ILE A 26 20.76 -0.33 -10.11
CA ILE A 26 21.07 -1.77 -10.13
C ILE A 26 19.83 -2.62 -9.86
N LYS A 27 18.92 -2.16 -9.00
CA LYS A 27 17.76 -2.95 -8.56
C LYS A 27 16.42 -2.39 -9.03
N THR A 28 16.44 -1.28 -9.77
CA THR A 28 15.22 -0.59 -10.26
C THR A 28 14.16 -0.44 -9.17
N ARG A 29 14.60 -0.07 -7.95
CA ARG A 29 13.73 0.19 -6.79
C ARG A 29 13.00 1.52 -6.96
N ILE A 30 12.14 1.61 -7.97
CA ILE A 30 11.36 2.78 -8.30
C ILE A 30 10.40 3.07 -7.15
N PHE A 31 10.42 4.31 -6.67
CA PHE A 31 9.53 4.75 -5.60
C PHE A 31 8.15 5.04 -6.17
N VAL A 32 7.13 4.36 -5.65
CA VAL A 32 5.71 4.57 -5.99
C VAL A 32 5.03 5.27 -4.81
N PRO A 33 4.67 6.57 -4.92
CA PRO A 33 4.07 7.31 -3.81
C PRO A 33 2.70 6.76 -3.39
N SER A 34 1.88 6.42 -4.39
CA SER A 34 0.52 5.87 -4.28
C SER A 34 0.51 4.35 -4.18
N GLY A 35 1.47 3.81 -3.42
CA GLY A 35 1.57 2.38 -3.15
C GLY A 35 2.16 2.07 -1.78
N ARG A 36 1.86 0.89 -1.27
CA ARG A 36 2.31 0.37 0.03
C ARG A 36 2.52 -1.13 -0.04
N LEU A 37 3.36 -1.64 0.85
CA LEU A 37 3.41 -3.04 1.21
C LEU A 37 2.58 -3.21 2.49
N MET A 38 1.59 -4.08 2.46
CA MET A 38 0.61 -4.23 3.55
C MET A 38 0.37 -5.70 3.86
N MET A 39 0.17 -6.03 5.13
CA MET A 39 -0.21 -7.39 5.53
C MET A 39 -1.60 -7.76 5.00
N GLY A 40 -1.79 -8.99 4.54
CA GLY A 40 -3.10 -9.50 4.17
C GLY A 40 -3.93 -9.89 5.40
N CYS A 41 -5.21 -9.55 5.39
CA CYS A 41 -6.17 -9.97 6.41
C CYS A 41 -7.48 -10.48 5.77
N LEU A 42 -8.23 -11.29 6.51
CA LEU A 42 -9.55 -11.76 6.09
C LEU A 42 -10.65 -10.82 6.61
N ASP A 43 -11.68 -10.59 5.80
CA ASP A 43 -12.91 -9.95 6.25
C ASP A 43 -13.77 -10.94 7.07
N GLU A 44 -13.63 -10.86 8.40
CA GLU A 44 -14.46 -11.64 9.33
C GLU A 44 -15.91 -11.16 9.41
N THR A 45 -16.21 -9.94 8.93
CA THR A 45 -17.56 -9.36 8.96
C THR A 45 -18.44 -9.84 7.80
N ARG A 46 -17.85 -10.49 6.78
CA ARG A 46 -18.50 -10.96 5.55
C ARG A 46 -19.24 -9.86 4.79
N THR A 47 -18.75 -8.63 4.87
CA THR A 47 -19.34 -7.47 4.20
C THR A 47 -18.80 -7.29 2.79
N LEU A 48 -17.52 -7.58 2.56
CA LEU A 48 -16.89 -7.45 1.25
C LEU A 48 -17.41 -8.51 0.27
N GLU A 49 -17.67 -8.07 -0.97
CA GLU A 49 -17.99 -8.96 -2.09
C GLU A 49 -16.73 -9.42 -2.83
N TYR A 50 -16.85 -10.50 -3.60
CA TYR A 50 -15.74 -10.96 -4.44
C TYR A 50 -15.32 -9.86 -5.44
N GLY A 51 -14.02 -9.61 -5.54
CA GLY A 51 -13.43 -8.51 -6.31
C GLY A 51 -13.31 -7.20 -5.53
N GLN A 52 -13.79 -7.14 -4.28
CA GLN A 52 -13.64 -5.97 -3.40
C GLN A 52 -12.55 -6.20 -2.35
N VAL A 53 -11.94 -5.11 -1.89
CA VAL A 53 -11.03 -5.09 -0.76
C VAL A 53 -11.31 -3.86 0.11
N PHE A 54 -10.94 -3.93 1.38
CA PHE A 54 -10.88 -2.75 2.25
C PHE A 54 -9.42 -2.43 2.55
N ILE A 55 -9.04 -1.16 2.38
CA ILE A 55 -7.67 -0.69 2.58
C ILE A 55 -7.74 0.63 3.34
N GLN A 56 -7.10 0.64 4.51
CA GLN A 56 -6.91 1.82 5.32
C GLN A 56 -5.47 1.83 5.84
N PHE A 57 -4.81 2.99 5.79
CA PHE A 57 -3.44 3.13 6.30
C PHE A 57 -3.29 4.35 7.19
N SER A 58 -2.33 4.27 8.11
CA SER A 58 -2.02 5.36 9.01
C SER A 58 -1.25 6.47 8.30
N GLY A 59 -1.68 7.71 8.53
CA GLY A 59 -1.01 8.91 8.09
C GLY A 59 0.25 9.14 8.89
N ALA A 60 1.38 8.62 8.39
CA ALA A 60 2.68 8.85 9.00
C ALA A 60 3.16 10.29 8.76
N GLY A 61 2.56 11.31 9.41
CA GLY A 61 3.05 12.70 9.48
C GLY A 61 3.32 13.42 8.13
N ARG A 62 3.04 12.78 7.01
CA ARG A 62 3.27 13.28 5.66
C ARG A 62 2.02 14.04 5.26
N ARG A 63 2.12 15.37 5.29
CA ARG A 63 1.26 16.21 4.45
C ARG A 63 1.32 15.63 3.03
N PRO A 64 0.19 15.42 2.34
CA PRO A 64 0.21 14.96 0.97
C PRO A 64 1.05 15.95 0.15
N LEU A 65 2.10 15.47 -0.52
CA LEU A 65 2.83 16.29 -1.51
C LEU A 65 2.01 16.47 -2.80
N TYR A 66 0.83 15.84 -2.87
CA TYR A 66 -0.07 15.84 -4.02
C TYR A 66 -1.51 15.91 -3.53
N ASP A 67 -2.23 16.90 -4.04
CA ASP A 67 -3.67 17.07 -3.91
C ASP A 67 -4.35 16.02 -4.79
N ASP A 68 -4.54 14.81 -4.24
CA ASP A 68 -5.28 13.76 -4.93
C ASP A 68 -6.61 13.49 -4.23
N SER A 69 -7.68 13.85 -4.94
CA SER A 69 -9.10 13.81 -4.55
C SER A 69 -9.63 12.42 -4.12
N LEU A 70 -8.81 11.38 -4.21
CA LEU A 70 -9.12 10.01 -3.79
C LEU A 70 -8.94 9.77 -2.28
N LEU A 71 -8.26 10.67 -1.56
CA LEU A 71 -8.05 10.58 -0.12
C LEU A 71 -9.13 11.38 0.64
N LEU A 72 -10.28 10.77 0.91
CA LEU A 72 -11.30 11.42 1.76
C LEU A 72 -10.84 11.43 3.22
N PHE A 73 -10.56 12.62 3.74
CA PHE A 73 -10.21 12.88 5.14
C PHE A 73 -11.40 12.61 6.07
N ASN A 74 -11.20 11.77 7.08
CA ASN A 74 -12.15 11.62 8.17
C ASN A 74 -11.88 12.71 9.21
N ASP A 75 -12.64 13.81 9.16
CA ASP A 75 -12.56 14.93 10.09
C ASP A 75 -13.37 14.64 11.36
N ARG A 76 -12.94 13.66 12.14
CA ARG A 76 -13.50 13.36 13.47
C ARG A 76 -12.38 13.14 14.46
N GLY A 77 -12.24 14.11 15.37
CA GLY A 77 -11.15 14.23 16.33
C GLY A 77 -10.82 12.93 17.07
N SER A 78 -9.62 12.43 16.84
CA SER A 78 -8.78 11.66 17.76
C SER A 78 -7.51 11.25 16.99
N ASP A 79 -6.44 12.02 17.15
CA ASP A 79 -4.99 11.71 17.12
C ASP A 79 -4.37 10.64 16.17
N ARG A 80 -5.09 10.13 15.16
CA ARG A 80 -4.53 9.29 14.07
C ARG A 80 -5.31 9.56 12.79
N HIS A 81 -4.75 10.38 11.90
CA HIS A 81 -5.27 10.53 10.54
C HIS A 81 -5.09 9.21 9.78
N ALA A 82 -6.09 8.34 9.79
CA ALA A 82 -6.12 7.16 8.93
C ALA A 82 -6.79 7.52 7.59
N PHE A 83 -6.23 7.02 6.50
CA PHE A 83 -6.70 7.28 5.14
C PHE A 83 -7.32 6.01 4.57
N ILE A 84 -8.55 6.12 4.08
CA ILE A 84 -9.28 5.01 3.45
C ILE A 84 -9.16 5.17 1.94
N ILE A 85 -8.71 4.11 1.27
CA ILE A 85 -8.62 4.08 -0.20
C ILE A 85 -9.94 3.61 -0.79
N LYS A 86 -10.39 4.28 -1.86
CA LYS A 86 -11.57 3.89 -2.66
C LYS A 86 -11.20 3.88 -4.13
N GLY A 87 -11.83 2.98 -4.90
CA GLY A 87 -11.63 2.90 -6.35
C GLY A 87 -10.83 1.68 -6.78
N LYS A 88 -10.27 1.71 -7.99
CA LYS A 88 -9.47 0.60 -8.51
C LYS A 88 -8.10 0.56 -7.82
N VAL A 89 -7.66 -0.64 -7.47
CA VAL A 89 -6.34 -0.89 -6.89
C VAL A 89 -5.70 -2.11 -7.53
N VAL A 90 -4.39 -2.08 -7.69
CA VAL A 90 -3.57 -3.24 -8.02
C VAL A 90 -3.09 -3.88 -6.73
N VAL A 91 -3.25 -5.19 -6.63
CA VAL A 91 -2.73 -6.03 -5.54
C VAL A 91 -1.86 -7.12 -6.15
N ALA A 92 -0.64 -7.28 -5.64
CA ALA A 92 0.27 -8.33 -6.08
C ALA A 92 1.12 -8.86 -4.92
N LYS A 93 1.49 -10.14 -4.99
CA LYS A 93 2.47 -10.76 -4.09
C LYS A 93 3.80 -10.91 -4.81
N THR A 94 4.90 -10.72 -4.07
CA THR A 94 6.24 -11.05 -4.57
C THR A 94 6.66 -12.44 -4.07
N PRO A 95 7.21 -13.31 -4.93
CA PRO A 95 7.46 -13.11 -6.37
C PRO A 95 6.17 -13.18 -7.21
N CYS A 96 6.11 -12.40 -8.30
CA CYS A 96 5.00 -12.39 -9.25
C CYS A 96 5.51 -12.99 -10.57
N LEU A 97 5.13 -14.23 -10.88
CA LEU A 97 5.71 -15.01 -11.99
C LEU A 97 4.77 -15.14 -13.19
N HIS A 98 3.47 -15.03 -12.96
CA HIS A 98 2.44 -15.10 -13.98
C HIS A 98 1.67 -13.77 -14.04
N PRO A 99 1.26 -13.27 -15.23
CA PRO A 99 0.49 -12.02 -15.34
C PRO A 99 -0.80 -12.02 -14.49
N GLY A 100 -1.38 -13.20 -14.27
CA GLY A 100 -2.55 -13.40 -13.41
C GLY A 100 -2.30 -13.23 -11.91
N ASP A 101 -1.04 -13.22 -11.45
CA ASP A 101 -0.67 -12.99 -10.05
C ASP A 101 -0.89 -11.52 -9.64
N VAL A 102 -1.00 -10.62 -10.63
CA VAL A 102 -1.40 -9.23 -10.44
C VAL A 102 -2.92 -9.13 -10.54
N ARG A 103 -3.57 -8.64 -9.49
CA ARG A 103 -5.03 -8.52 -9.41
C ARG A 103 -5.44 -7.06 -9.39
N VAL A 104 -6.34 -6.68 -10.29
CA VAL A 104 -7.05 -5.42 -10.19
C VAL A 104 -8.33 -5.65 -9.40
N LEU A 105 -8.43 -5.02 -8.22
CA LEU A 105 -9.55 -5.13 -7.29
C LEU A 105 -10.19 -3.76 -7.05
N ARG A 106 -11.36 -3.74 -6.41
CA ARG A 106 -12.03 -2.50 -6.03
C ARG A 106 -11.94 -2.25 -4.54
N ALA A 107 -11.19 -1.23 -4.14
CA ALA A 107 -11.20 -0.72 -2.79
C ALA A 107 -12.56 -0.05 -2.49
N VAL A 108 -13.21 -0.49 -1.42
CA VAL A 108 -14.50 0.02 -0.96
C VAL A 108 -14.42 0.38 0.51
N ASP A 109 -15.22 1.37 0.89
CA ASP A 109 -15.31 1.82 2.29
C ASP A 109 -16.34 1.00 3.05
N VAL A 110 -15.90 0.38 4.14
CA VAL A 110 -16.73 -0.47 5.00
C VAL A 110 -16.56 0.01 6.44
N PRO A 111 -17.56 0.69 7.01
CA PRO A 111 -17.50 1.19 8.39
C PRO A 111 -17.18 0.13 9.44
N ALA A 112 -17.66 -1.10 9.24
CA ALA A 112 -17.37 -2.22 10.15
C ALA A 112 -15.87 -2.59 10.18
N LEU A 113 -15.10 -2.25 9.14
CA LEU A 113 -13.68 -2.56 9.01
C LEU A 113 -12.75 -1.37 9.33
N HIS A 114 -13.26 -0.21 9.77
CA HIS A 114 -12.45 0.98 10.07
C HIS A 114 -11.39 0.78 11.18
N HIS A 115 -11.53 -0.29 11.97
CA HIS A 115 -10.55 -0.70 12.97
C HIS A 115 -9.33 -1.41 12.36
N MET A 116 -9.44 -1.90 11.13
CA MET A 116 -8.36 -2.53 10.37
C MET A 116 -7.50 -1.45 9.73
N VAL A 117 -6.24 -1.31 10.15
CA VAL A 117 -5.32 -0.25 9.69
C VAL A 117 -3.98 -0.87 9.31
N ASP A 118 -3.36 -0.34 8.25
CA ASP A 118 -2.08 -0.77 7.70
C ASP A 118 -2.10 -2.22 7.18
N CYS A 119 -3.27 -2.68 6.73
CA CYS A 119 -3.48 -3.98 6.12
C CYS A 119 -4.45 -3.90 4.92
N VAL A 120 -4.40 -4.91 4.05
CA VAL A 120 -5.38 -5.13 3.00
C VAL A 120 -6.32 -6.25 3.42
N VAL A 121 -7.61 -5.94 3.52
CA VAL A 121 -8.63 -6.89 3.95
C VAL A 121 -9.31 -7.48 2.72
N PHE A 122 -9.23 -8.81 2.60
CA PHE A 122 -9.77 -9.60 1.49
C PHE A 122 -11.15 -10.19 1.85
N PRO A 123 -12.03 -10.39 0.86
CA PRO A 123 -13.35 -10.94 1.08
C PRO A 123 -13.28 -12.43 1.40
N GLN A 124 -14.15 -12.91 2.29
CA GLN A 124 -14.38 -14.35 2.46
C GLN A 124 -15.19 -14.94 1.29
N LYS A 125 -15.95 -14.11 0.57
CA LYS A 125 -16.82 -14.52 -0.52
C LYS A 125 -16.03 -14.70 -1.82
N GLY A 126 -16.38 -15.71 -2.60
CA GLY A 126 -15.81 -15.92 -3.93
C GLY A 126 -15.63 -17.39 -4.29
N LYS A 127 -15.29 -17.63 -5.55
CA LYS A 127 -14.97 -18.99 -6.04
C LYS A 127 -13.55 -19.42 -5.66
N ARG A 128 -12.64 -18.45 -5.51
CA ARG A 128 -11.23 -18.65 -5.18
C ARG A 128 -10.76 -17.48 -4.31
N PRO A 129 -10.02 -17.69 -3.21
CA PRO A 129 -9.52 -16.59 -2.40
C PRO A 129 -8.55 -15.70 -3.20
N HIS A 130 -8.69 -14.38 -3.12
CA HIS A 130 -7.76 -13.44 -3.77
C HIS A 130 -6.29 -13.62 -3.34
N PRO A 131 -5.96 -13.89 -2.06
CA PRO A 131 -4.61 -14.30 -1.66
C PRO A 131 -4.03 -15.42 -2.54
N ASN A 132 -4.84 -16.46 -2.77
CA ASN A 132 -4.43 -17.60 -3.58
C ASN A 132 -4.37 -17.30 -5.10
N GLU A 133 -5.05 -16.25 -5.56
CA GLU A 133 -4.92 -15.74 -6.93
C GLU A 133 -3.62 -14.94 -7.12
N CYS A 134 -3.08 -14.37 -6.05
CA CYS A 134 -1.81 -13.64 -6.05
C CYS A 134 -0.63 -14.60 -5.76
N SER A 135 -0.09 -15.28 -6.78
CA SER A 135 1.05 -16.19 -6.61
C SER A 135 0.84 -17.33 -5.59
N GLY A 136 -0.41 -17.77 -5.38
CA GLY A 136 -0.72 -18.86 -4.45
C GLY A 136 -0.53 -18.54 -2.97
N SER A 137 -0.50 -17.25 -2.61
CA SER A 137 -0.35 -16.72 -1.25
C SER A 137 -1.49 -17.17 -0.31
N ASP A 138 -1.27 -17.00 0.99
CA ASP A 138 -2.31 -17.11 2.01
C ASP A 138 -2.31 -15.90 2.98
N LEU A 139 -2.76 -16.09 4.22
CA LEU A 139 -2.95 -15.05 5.23
C LEU A 139 -2.24 -15.41 6.55
N ASP A 140 -1.10 -16.11 6.49
CA ASP A 140 -0.29 -16.51 7.65
C ASP A 140 0.75 -15.46 8.09
N GLY A 141 0.78 -14.29 7.42
CA GLY A 141 1.79 -13.25 7.59
C GLY A 141 2.23 -12.61 6.27
N ASP A 142 1.69 -13.07 5.14
CA ASP A 142 1.97 -12.56 3.81
C ASP A 142 1.70 -11.06 3.63
N GLU A 143 2.68 -10.37 3.02
CA GLU A 143 2.59 -8.96 2.64
C GLU A 143 2.33 -8.78 1.15
N TYR A 144 1.43 -7.87 0.81
CA TYR A 144 0.97 -7.58 -0.55
C TYR A 144 1.36 -6.16 -0.94
N PHE A 145 1.89 -6.02 -2.15
CA PHE A 145 2.02 -4.72 -2.79
C PHE A 145 0.62 -4.26 -3.21
N VAL A 146 0.21 -3.10 -2.70
CA VAL A 146 -1.06 -2.45 -3.00
C VAL A 146 -0.76 -1.09 -3.62
N CYS A 147 -1.30 -0.83 -4.81
CA CYS A 147 -1.11 0.42 -5.55
C CYS A 147 -2.46 0.97 -6.01
N TRP A 148 -2.65 2.28 -5.87
CA TRP A 148 -3.83 3.01 -6.32
C TRP A 148 -3.47 4.14 -7.28
N ASP A 149 -2.27 4.11 -7.85
CA ASP A 149 -1.84 5.04 -8.89
C ASP A 149 -2.55 4.71 -10.22
N PRO A 150 -3.37 5.63 -10.79
CA PRO A 150 -4.08 5.39 -12.04
C PRO A 150 -3.17 5.01 -13.22
N ASP A 151 -1.93 5.51 -13.24
CA ASP A 151 -0.99 5.26 -14.34
C ASP A 151 -0.33 3.86 -14.24
N LEU A 152 -0.45 3.19 -13.09
CA LEU A 152 0.09 1.85 -12.84
C LEU A 152 -0.99 0.77 -12.77
N ILE A 153 -2.27 1.14 -12.99
CA ILE A 153 -3.38 0.19 -13.08
C ILE A 153 -3.55 -0.20 -14.56
N PRO A 154 -3.39 -1.49 -14.91
CA PRO A 154 -3.50 -1.98 -16.29
C PRO A 154 -4.95 -2.00 -16.82
#